data_AF-A0A1V4YPL9-F1
#
_entry.id   AF-A0A1V4YPL9-F1
#
_cell.length_a   1.000
_cell.length_b   1.000
_cell.length_c   1.000
_cell.angle_alpha   90.00
_cell.angle_beta   90.00
_cell.angle_gamma   90.00
#
_symmetry.space_group_name_H-M   'P 1'
#
loop_
_entity.id
_entity.type
_entity.pdbx_description
1 polymer ?
#
loop_
_entity_poly.entity_id
_entity_poly.type
_entity_poly.pdbx_seq_one_letter_code
_entity_poly.pdbx_strand_id
1 'polypeptide(L)'
;MITFSEAIKAGSAFSSIKVTNPDGVLVKPLYKVINGKTLTLTRIGNYINGLTYTITLPTGSITDTVGNALSTFTSKFAVDNAKPTVTSVNPVNNKVVSGVNRAIVITFSENIKAGSAFSSIKVTNADGVAVKPLYKVINGKTLTLTRNGNYINGLTYTITLSTGSITDTAGNALSTFTSKFKVDNTKPTVTSVNPANNKVINMANRAIVITFSENIKAGSAFSSIKVTNPDGVSVKPLYKVINGKTLTLTRNGNYINGLTYTITLPTGSITDAAGNAITTYTSKFTTRNT
;
A
#
# COMPACT_ATOMS: atom_id res chain seq x y z
N MET A 1 -20.92 -32.49 -5.12
CA MET A 1 -21.11 -33.74 -5.88
C MET A 1 -20.02 -34.71 -5.47
N ILE A 2 -20.34 -35.98 -5.29
CA ILE A 2 -19.38 -37.06 -5.00
C ILE A 2 -19.48 -38.06 -6.15
N THR A 3 -18.35 -38.41 -6.76
CA THR A 3 -18.27 -39.32 -7.89
C THR A 3 -17.62 -40.62 -7.45
N PHE A 4 -18.22 -41.75 -7.84
CA PHE A 4 -17.77 -43.10 -7.53
C PHE A 4 -17.13 -43.74 -8.77
N SER A 5 -16.31 -44.78 -8.55
CA SER A 5 -15.66 -45.55 -9.62
C SER A 5 -16.67 -46.29 -10.51
N GLU A 6 -17.83 -46.63 -9.96
CA GLU A 6 -18.88 -47.41 -10.60
C GLU A 6 -20.28 -46.88 -10.26
N ALA A 7 -21.31 -47.49 -10.87
CA ALA A 7 -22.69 -47.11 -10.62
C ALA A 7 -23.12 -47.52 -9.21
N ILE A 8 -23.85 -46.63 -8.55
CA ILE A 8 -24.23 -46.80 -7.14
C ILE A 8 -25.74 -46.86 -6.96
N LYS A 9 -26.17 -47.40 -5.83
CA LYS A 9 -27.56 -47.43 -5.35
C LYS A 9 -27.61 -47.01 -3.87
N ALA A 10 -28.81 -46.64 -3.43
CA ALA A 10 -29.05 -46.33 -2.02
C ALA A 10 -28.90 -47.62 -1.18
N GLY A 11 -28.02 -47.59 -0.18
CA GLY A 11 -27.87 -48.68 0.78
C GLY A 11 -28.85 -48.56 1.96
N SER A 12 -28.79 -49.53 2.88
CA SER A 12 -29.67 -49.58 4.06
C SER A 12 -29.53 -48.35 4.98
N ALA A 13 -28.36 -47.71 5.00
CA ALA A 13 -28.10 -46.50 5.79
C ALA A 13 -28.16 -45.19 4.98
N PHE A 14 -28.79 -45.16 3.80
CA PHE A 14 -28.82 -43.97 2.93
C PHE A 14 -29.41 -42.72 3.61
N SER A 15 -30.42 -42.92 4.46
CA SER A 15 -31.03 -41.84 5.28
C SER A 15 -30.03 -41.23 6.27
N SER A 16 -29.00 -41.97 6.69
CA SER A 16 -27.98 -41.53 7.65
C SER A 16 -26.84 -40.72 7.03
N ILE A 17 -26.80 -40.57 5.70
CA ILE A 17 -25.90 -39.61 5.04
C ILE A 17 -26.19 -38.21 5.57
N LYS A 18 -25.15 -37.52 6.01
CA LYS A 18 -25.27 -36.20 6.63
C LYS A 18 -24.19 -35.23 6.19
N VAL A 19 -24.52 -33.95 6.28
CA VAL A 19 -23.57 -32.85 6.24
C VAL A 19 -23.70 -32.10 7.56
N THR A 20 -22.58 -31.80 8.21
CA THR A 20 -22.54 -31.10 9.51
C THR A 20 -21.66 -29.87 9.42
N ASN A 21 -22.00 -28.82 10.16
CA ASN A 21 -21.11 -27.68 10.40
C ASN A 21 -19.99 -28.07 11.41
N PRO A 22 -19.03 -27.18 11.73
CA PRO A 22 -17.98 -27.46 12.72
C PRO A 22 -18.50 -27.82 14.11
N ASP A 23 -19.68 -27.32 14.49
CA ASP A 23 -20.32 -27.59 15.80
C ASP A 23 -21.10 -28.91 15.80
N GLY A 24 -21.06 -29.70 14.72
CA GLY A 24 -21.79 -30.96 14.58
C GLY A 24 -23.28 -30.80 14.25
N VAL A 25 -23.77 -29.57 14.05
CA VAL A 25 -25.16 -29.30 13.68
C VAL A 25 -25.43 -29.78 12.25
N LEU A 26 -26.49 -30.56 12.09
CA LEU A 26 -26.92 -31.09 10.80
C LEU A 26 -27.39 -29.98 9.87
N VAL A 27 -26.88 -29.98 8.65
CA VAL A 27 -27.42 -29.17 7.55
C VAL A 27 -28.75 -29.79 7.11
N LYS A 28 -29.85 -29.05 7.31
CA LYS A 28 -31.20 -29.44 6.90
C LYS A 28 -31.92 -28.26 6.23
N PRO A 29 -32.79 -28.50 5.24
CA PRO A 29 -33.01 -29.79 4.57
C PRO A 29 -31.84 -30.14 3.63
N LEU A 30 -31.54 -31.44 3.50
CA LEU A 30 -30.48 -31.98 2.65
C LEU A 30 -31.07 -33.06 1.73
N TYR A 31 -31.18 -32.73 0.44
CA TYR A 31 -31.66 -33.64 -0.60
C TYR A 31 -30.51 -34.47 -1.14
N LYS A 32 -30.79 -35.75 -1.42
CA LYS A 32 -29.81 -36.74 -1.86
C LYS A 32 -30.31 -37.34 -3.16
N VAL A 33 -29.53 -37.20 -4.22
CA VAL A 33 -29.88 -37.73 -5.55
C VAL A 33 -28.74 -38.61 -6.04
N ILE A 34 -29.06 -39.85 -6.38
CA ILE A 34 -28.13 -40.74 -7.08
C ILE A 34 -28.44 -40.65 -8.57
N ASN A 35 -27.40 -40.45 -9.38
CA ASN A 35 -27.48 -40.57 -10.83
C ASN A 35 -26.25 -41.32 -11.37
N GLY A 36 -26.45 -42.59 -11.74
CA GLY A 36 -25.38 -43.48 -12.16
C GLY A 36 -24.28 -43.59 -11.11
N LYS A 37 -23.11 -43.01 -11.41
CA LYS A 37 -21.93 -43.02 -10.52
C LYS A 37 -21.84 -41.82 -9.57
N THR A 38 -22.87 -40.99 -9.48
CA THR A 38 -22.80 -39.72 -8.74
C THR A 38 -23.82 -39.66 -7.62
N LEU A 39 -23.39 -39.15 -6.46
CA LEU A 39 -24.26 -38.70 -5.37
C LEU A 39 -24.20 -37.17 -5.31
N THR A 40 -25.35 -36.55 -5.51
CA THR A 40 -25.55 -35.11 -5.34
C THR A 40 -26.24 -34.85 -4.02
N LEU A 41 -25.58 -34.04 -3.18
CA LEU A 41 -26.11 -33.54 -1.92
C LEU A 41 -26.47 -32.06 -2.10
N THR A 42 -27.74 -31.74 -2.01
CA THR A 42 -28.26 -30.38 -2.23
C THR A 42 -28.88 -29.84 -0.96
N ARG A 43 -28.38 -28.71 -0.48
CA ARG A 43 -29.00 -27.93 0.60
C ARG A 43 -30.02 -26.95 -0.01
N ILE A 44 -31.18 -26.78 0.61
CA ILE A 44 -32.03 -25.60 0.35
C ILE A 44 -31.55 -24.46 1.26
N GLY A 45 -31.23 -23.33 0.65
CA GLY A 45 -30.62 -22.17 1.32
C GLY A 45 -29.09 -22.19 1.29
N ASN A 46 -28.49 -21.15 1.87
CA ASN A 46 -27.04 -20.92 1.79
C ASN A 46 -26.28 -21.59 2.92
N TYR A 47 -25.10 -22.11 2.62
CA TYR A 47 -24.12 -22.41 3.65
C TYR A 47 -23.62 -21.11 4.28
N ILE A 48 -23.36 -21.15 5.59
CA ILE A 48 -22.76 -20.04 6.33
C ILE A 48 -21.31 -19.87 5.85
N ASN A 49 -20.97 -18.64 5.46
CA ASN A 49 -19.63 -18.25 5.02
C ASN A 49 -18.59 -18.47 6.13
N GLY A 50 -17.37 -18.87 5.75
CA GLY A 50 -16.25 -19.10 6.66
C GLY A 50 -16.28 -20.43 7.42
N LEU A 51 -17.34 -21.24 7.27
CA LEU A 51 -17.42 -22.56 7.91
C LEU A 51 -16.87 -23.66 7.00
N THR A 52 -16.27 -24.67 7.64
CA THR A 52 -15.92 -25.94 7.01
C THR A 52 -16.95 -26.99 7.36
N TYR A 53 -17.64 -27.53 6.36
CA TYR A 53 -18.66 -28.56 6.53
C TYR A 53 -18.05 -29.94 6.31
N THR A 54 -18.52 -30.92 7.09
CA THR A 54 -18.12 -32.33 6.95
C THR A 54 -19.27 -33.13 6.36
N ILE A 55 -19.02 -33.77 5.24
CA ILE A 55 -19.88 -34.80 4.64
C ILE A 55 -19.50 -36.15 5.28
N THR A 56 -20.51 -36.90 5.73
CA THR A 56 -20.34 -38.28 6.21
C THR A 56 -21.27 -39.21 5.45
N LEU A 57 -20.68 -40.19 4.77
CA LEU A 57 -21.37 -41.35 4.22
C LEU A 57 -21.02 -42.53 5.15
N PRO A 58 -21.90 -42.94 6.08
CA PRO A 58 -21.60 -44.06 6.97
C PRO A 58 -21.56 -45.38 6.19
N THR A 59 -20.94 -46.41 6.78
CA THR A 59 -20.91 -47.76 6.21
C THR A 59 -22.32 -48.23 5.84
N GLY A 60 -22.48 -48.79 4.64
CA GLY A 60 -23.78 -49.27 4.15
C GLY A 60 -24.75 -48.18 3.70
N SER A 61 -24.33 -46.91 3.66
CA SER A 61 -25.17 -45.83 3.12
C SER A 61 -25.27 -45.83 1.59
N ILE A 62 -24.23 -46.33 0.92
CA ILE A 62 -24.15 -46.48 -0.53
C ILE A 62 -23.71 -47.91 -0.82
N THR A 63 -24.29 -48.54 -1.84
CA THR A 63 -23.81 -49.82 -2.39
C THR A 63 -23.54 -49.68 -3.88
N ASP A 64 -22.75 -50.57 -4.45
CA ASP A 64 -22.72 -50.76 -5.90
C ASP A 64 -24.02 -51.47 -6.39
N THR A 65 -24.05 -51.83 -7.67
CA THR A 65 -25.22 -52.49 -8.28
C THR A 65 -25.40 -53.95 -7.88
N VAL A 66 -24.35 -54.60 -7.36
CA VAL A 66 -24.32 -56.02 -6.94
C VAL A 66 -24.37 -56.21 -5.42
N GLY A 67 -24.38 -55.12 -4.64
CA GLY A 67 -24.62 -55.10 -3.20
C GLY A 67 -23.39 -54.88 -2.32
N ASN A 68 -22.21 -54.62 -2.88
CA ASN A 68 -21.04 -54.31 -2.06
C ASN A 68 -21.20 -52.93 -1.41
N ALA A 69 -21.11 -52.90 -0.08
CA ALA A 69 -21.31 -51.68 0.70
C ALA A 69 -20.06 -50.80 0.74
N LEU A 70 -20.25 -49.49 0.55
CA LEU A 70 -19.22 -48.50 0.83
C LEU A 70 -18.87 -48.55 2.33
N SER A 71 -17.59 -48.56 2.65
CA SER A 71 -17.11 -48.28 4.00
C SER A 71 -17.38 -46.81 4.38
N THR A 72 -17.16 -46.44 5.65
CA THR A 72 -17.38 -45.05 6.04
C THR A 72 -16.47 -44.11 5.27
N PHE A 73 -17.07 -43.12 4.59
CA PHE A 73 -16.38 -42.07 3.87
C PHE A 73 -16.69 -40.71 4.49
N THR A 74 -15.66 -39.91 4.68
CA THR A 74 -15.81 -38.51 5.12
C THR A 74 -15.04 -37.58 4.20
N SER A 75 -15.65 -36.44 3.89
CA SER A 75 -15.00 -35.37 3.13
C SER A 75 -15.37 -34.01 3.73
N LYS A 76 -14.51 -33.01 3.53
CA LYS A 76 -14.74 -31.65 4.03
C LYS A 76 -14.74 -30.65 2.88
N PHE A 77 -15.55 -29.62 2.99
CA PHE A 77 -15.51 -28.47 2.11
C PHE A 77 -15.66 -27.18 2.91
N ALA A 78 -14.89 -26.16 2.56
CA ALA A 78 -15.04 -24.82 3.12
C ALA A 78 -15.95 -23.98 2.23
N VAL A 79 -16.66 -23.05 2.85
CA VAL A 79 -17.50 -22.09 2.14
C VAL A 79 -16.88 -20.72 2.30
N ASP A 80 -16.56 -20.11 1.17
CA ASP A 80 -15.96 -18.79 1.12
C ASP A 80 -16.65 -17.95 0.03
N ASN A 81 -17.41 -16.97 0.50
CA ASN A 81 -18.13 -15.97 -0.28
C ASN A 81 -17.59 -14.56 -0.01
N ALA A 82 -16.52 -14.43 0.80
CA ALA A 82 -15.91 -13.14 1.08
C ALA A 82 -15.11 -12.71 -0.15
N LYS A 83 -15.29 -11.47 -0.60
CA LYS A 83 -14.47 -10.93 -1.69
C LYS A 83 -13.12 -10.47 -1.12
N PRO A 84 -12.01 -10.62 -1.87
CA PRO A 84 -10.78 -9.99 -1.48
C PRO A 84 -10.96 -8.47 -1.42
N THR A 85 -10.41 -7.84 -0.39
CA THR A 85 -10.38 -6.39 -0.21
C THR A 85 -8.94 -5.89 -0.15
N VAL A 86 -8.67 -4.66 -0.60
CA VAL A 86 -7.34 -4.07 -0.49
C VAL A 86 -7.13 -3.55 0.93
N THR A 87 -6.13 -4.07 1.63
CA THR A 87 -5.76 -3.67 3.01
C THR A 87 -4.69 -2.58 3.02
N SER A 88 -3.81 -2.56 2.01
CA SER A 88 -2.84 -1.47 1.83
C SER A 88 -2.38 -1.34 0.39
N VAL A 89 -1.93 -0.14 0.04
CA VAL A 89 -1.27 0.16 -1.24
C VAL A 89 -0.04 1.02 -0.98
N ASN A 90 1.06 0.70 -1.66
CA ASN A 90 2.29 1.47 -1.66
C ASN A 90 2.67 1.77 -3.12
N PRO A 91 2.79 3.04 -3.55
CA PRO A 91 2.57 4.26 -2.77
C PRO A 91 1.16 4.38 -2.19
N VAL A 92 1.05 4.97 -0.98
CA VAL A 92 -0.24 5.23 -0.33
C VAL A 92 -1.09 6.13 -1.22
N ASN A 93 -2.41 5.94 -1.21
CA ASN A 93 -3.32 6.75 -2.00
C ASN A 93 -3.12 8.26 -1.75
N ASN A 94 -3.08 9.05 -2.82
CA ASN A 94 -2.80 10.49 -2.85
C ASN A 94 -1.40 10.89 -2.36
N LYS A 95 -0.47 9.95 -2.15
CA LYS A 95 0.89 10.27 -1.71
C LYS A 95 1.68 10.94 -2.83
N VAL A 96 2.45 11.96 -2.46
CA VAL A 96 3.56 12.46 -3.29
C VAL A 96 4.81 11.68 -2.91
N VAL A 97 5.48 11.10 -3.91
CA VAL A 97 6.68 10.28 -3.71
C VAL A 97 7.81 10.76 -4.60
N SER A 98 9.02 10.72 -4.07
CA SER A 98 10.24 10.75 -4.86
C SER A 98 10.64 9.34 -5.28
N GLY A 99 11.46 9.26 -6.32
CA GLY A 99 12.03 8.01 -6.80
C GLY A 99 11.43 7.57 -8.13
N VAL A 100 12.32 7.30 -9.08
CA VAL A 100 11.97 7.15 -10.48
C VAL A 100 11.51 5.72 -10.83
N ASN A 101 11.87 4.69 -10.06
CA ASN A 101 11.55 3.28 -10.36
C ASN A 101 10.97 2.54 -9.15
N ARG A 102 9.78 2.95 -8.68
CA ARG A 102 9.12 2.31 -7.54
C ARG A 102 8.14 1.24 -8.00
N ALA A 103 8.30 0.01 -7.50
CA ALA A 103 7.24 -0.98 -7.60
C ALA A 103 6.00 -0.50 -6.83
N ILE A 104 4.82 -0.77 -7.39
CA ILE A 104 3.55 -0.55 -6.73
C ILE A 104 3.15 -1.87 -6.08
N VAL A 105 2.95 -1.87 -4.77
CA VAL A 105 2.60 -3.06 -3.99
C VAL A 105 1.21 -2.89 -3.41
N ILE A 106 0.33 -3.84 -3.70
CA ILE A 106 -1.06 -3.85 -3.25
C ILE A 106 -1.26 -5.12 -2.42
N THR A 107 -1.67 -4.97 -1.17
CA THR A 107 -1.91 -6.08 -0.25
C THR A 107 -3.41 -6.28 -0.05
N PHE A 108 -3.84 -7.53 -0.01
CA PHE A 108 -5.24 -7.93 0.10
C PHE A 108 -5.56 -8.58 1.46
N SER A 109 -6.85 -8.73 1.78
CA SER A 109 -7.34 -9.41 2.99
C SER A 109 -6.99 -10.90 3.03
N GLU A 110 -6.82 -11.51 1.86
CA GLU A 110 -6.69 -12.95 1.66
C GLU A 110 -5.81 -13.28 0.46
N ASN A 111 -5.54 -14.57 0.24
CA ASN A 111 -4.74 -15.00 -0.89
C ASN A 111 -5.50 -14.78 -2.19
N ILE A 112 -4.81 -14.23 -3.17
CA ILE A 112 -5.40 -13.86 -4.46
C ILE A 112 -4.83 -14.70 -5.60
N LYS A 113 -5.54 -14.73 -6.71
CA LYS A 113 -5.11 -15.27 -8.00
C LYS A 113 -5.54 -14.33 -9.13
N ALA A 114 -4.97 -14.56 -10.31
CA ALA A 114 -5.37 -13.84 -11.52
C ALA A 114 -6.84 -14.15 -11.85
N GLY A 115 -7.65 -13.11 -11.96
CA GLY A 115 -9.03 -13.24 -12.42
C GLY A 115 -9.13 -13.23 -13.95
N SER A 116 -10.34 -13.40 -14.48
CA SER A 116 -10.58 -13.41 -15.93
C SER A 116 -10.20 -12.10 -16.62
N ALA A 117 -10.21 -10.97 -15.90
CA ALA A 117 -9.80 -9.67 -16.40
C ALA A 117 -8.39 -9.25 -15.95
N PHE A 118 -7.50 -10.16 -15.58
CA PHE A 118 -6.16 -9.79 -15.05
C PHE A 118 -5.34 -8.91 -16.02
N SER A 119 -5.54 -9.08 -17.32
CA SER A 119 -4.93 -8.24 -18.36
C SER A 119 -5.37 -6.77 -18.31
N SER A 120 -6.56 -6.47 -17.79
CA SER A 120 -7.12 -5.10 -17.72
C SER A 120 -6.48 -4.22 -16.65
N ILE A 121 -5.75 -4.83 -15.69
CA ILE A 121 -5.01 -4.09 -14.65
C ILE A 121 -4.06 -3.11 -15.33
N LYS A 122 -4.20 -1.83 -14.98
CA LYS A 122 -3.45 -0.73 -15.62
C LYS A 122 -2.99 0.31 -14.60
N VAL A 123 -1.92 0.98 -14.98
CA VAL A 123 -1.48 2.24 -14.37
C VAL A 123 -1.44 3.27 -15.48
N THR A 124 -2.11 4.40 -15.33
CA THR A 124 -2.17 5.46 -16.35
C THR A 124 -1.69 6.79 -15.77
N ASN A 125 -1.11 7.66 -16.59
CA ASN A 125 -0.89 9.05 -16.21
C ASN A 125 -2.20 9.86 -16.24
N ALA A 126 -2.13 11.16 -15.96
CA ALA A 126 -3.27 12.07 -15.98
C ALA A 126 -3.95 12.20 -17.37
N ASP A 127 -3.18 12.02 -18.45
CA ASP A 127 -3.68 12.06 -19.84
C ASP A 127 -4.29 10.73 -20.31
N GLY A 128 -4.38 9.73 -19.42
CA GLY A 128 -4.90 8.40 -19.73
C GLY A 128 -3.89 7.47 -20.43
N VAL A 129 -2.65 7.92 -20.66
CA VAL A 129 -1.59 7.10 -21.26
C VAL A 129 -1.18 6.00 -20.28
N ALA A 130 -1.30 4.75 -20.73
CA ALA A 130 -0.92 3.59 -19.94
C ALA A 130 0.61 3.46 -19.81
N VAL A 131 1.05 3.15 -18.60
CA VAL A 131 2.42 2.72 -18.31
C VAL A 131 2.65 1.36 -18.96
N LYS A 132 3.59 1.30 -19.91
CA LYS A 132 3.98 0.07 -20.61
C LYS A 132 5.51 -0.02 -20.74
N PRO A 133 6.12 -1.20 -20.59
CA PRO A 133 5.51 -2.43 -20.07
C PRO A 133 5.15 -2.31 -18.58
N LEU A 134 4.13 -3.05 -18.14
CA LEU A 134 3.72 -3.17 -16.74
C LEU A 134 3.66 -4.66 -16.37
N TYR A 135 4.67 -5.12 -15.64
CA TYR A 135 4.78 -6.47 -15.12
C TYR A 135 3.92 -6.62 -13.87
N LYS A 136 3.25 -7.77 -13.74
CA LYS A 136 2.28 -8.07 -12.68
C LYS A 136 2.70 -9.38 -12.03
N VAL A 137 2.93 -9.36 -10.72
CA VAL A 137 3.32 -10.55 -9.96
C VAL A 137 2.40 -10.71 -8.76
N ILE A 138 1.79 -11.88 -8.63
CA ILE A 138 1.01 -12.27 -7.45
C ILE A 138 1.88 -13.15 -6.56
N ASN A 139 1.91 -12.84 -5.26
CA ASN A 139 2.51 -13.70 -4.25
C ASN A 139 1.62 -13.70 -2.99
N GLY A 140 0.89 -14.80 -2.76
CA GLY A 140 -0.06 -14.92 -1.66
C GLY A 140 -1.11 -13.80 -1.69
N LYS A 141 -1.06 -12.91 -0.70
CA LYS A 141 -1.98 -11.76 -0.56
C LYS A 141 -1.52 -10.50 -1.27
N THR A 142 -0.48 -10.55 -2.10
CA THR A 142 0.16 -9.34 -2.63
C THR A 142 0.18 -9.35 -4.15
N LEU A 143 -0.23 -8.23 -4.77
CA LEU A 143 0.00 -7.92 -6.17
C LEU A 143 1.08 -6.84 -6.27
N THR A 144 2.16 -7.15 -6.98
CA THR A 144 3.23 -6.20 -7.29
C THR A 144 3.15 -5.82 -8.76
N LEU A 145 3.05 -4.51 -9.04
CA LEU A 145 3.09 -3.93 -10.38
C LEU A 145 4.44 -3.21 -10.55
N THR A 146 5.21 -3.63 -11.53
CA THR A 146 6.53 -3.05 -11.83
C THR A 146 6.57 -2.60 -13.27
N ARG A 147 7.07 -1.39 -13.52
CA ARG A 147 7.32 -0.90 -14.89
C ARG A 147 8.78 -1.09 -15.26
N ASN A 148 9.07 -1.16 -16.55
CA ASN A 148 10.44 -0.89 -17.01
C ASN A 148 10.64 0.63 -17.12
N GLY A 149 11.80 1.11 -16.69
CA GLY A 149 12.14 2.53 -16.68
C GLY A 149 11.37 3.36 -15.66
N ASN A 150 11.40 4.67 -15.87
CA ASN A 150 11.07 5.64 -14.83
C ASN A 150 9.66 6.22 -14.95
N TYR A 151 9.01 6.50 -13.83
CA TYR A 151 7.88 7.42 -13.79
C TYR A 151 8.33 8.85 -14.07
N ILE A 152 7.50 9.59 -14.79
CA ILE A 152 7.81 10.96 -15.22
C ILE A 152 7.55 11.92 -14.06
N ASN A 153 8.51 12.81 -13.81
CA ASN A 153 8.40 13.82 -12.77
C ASN A 153 7.19 14.74 -13.00
N GLY A 154 6.50 15.13 -11.93
CA GLY A 154 5.36 16.04 -11.97
C GLY A 154 4.02 15.37 -12.32
N LEU A 155 4.03 14.15 -12.86
CA LEU A 155 2.80 13.44 -13.23
C LEU A 155 2.16 12.71 -12.05
N THR A 156 0.83 12.63 -12.10
CA THR A 156 0.03 11.75 -11.25
C THR A 156 -0.27 10.46 -12.00
N TYR A 157 -0.09 9.33 -11.33
CA TYR A 157 -0.37 8.00 -11.86
C TYR A 157 -1.53 7.37 -11.09
N THR A 158 -2.47 6.81 -11.84
CA THR A 158 -3.67 6.14 -11.32
C THR A 158 -3.57 4.65 -11.60
N ILE A 159 -3.64 3.84 -10.55
CA ILE A 159 -3.76 2.40 -10.56
C ILE A 159 -5.25 2.04 -10.67
N THR A 160 -5.58 1.10 -11.55
CA THR A 160 -6.95 0.57 -11.67
C THR A 160 -6.93 -0.95 -11.71
N LEU A 161 -7.62 -1.56 -10.76
CA LEU A 161 -7.99 -2.98 -10.75
C LEU A 161 -9.48 -3.05 -11.03
N SER A 162 -9.90 -3.50 -12.23
CA SER A 162 -11.32 -3.63 -12.55
C SER A 162 -11.95 -4.82 -11.83
N THR A 163 -13.27 -4.83 -11.69
CA THR A 163 -14.00 -6.04 -11.27
C THR A 163 -13.54 -7.27 -12.07
N GLY A 164 -13.31 -8.37 -11.36
CA GLY A 164 -12.88 -9.64 -11.97
C GLY A 164 -11.42 -9.67 -12.43
N SER A 165 -10.63 -8.60 -12.22
CA SER A 165 -9.19 -8.62 -12.51
C SER A 165 -8.40 -9.46 -11.51
N ILE A 166 -8.88 -9.52 -10.26
CA ILE A 166 -8.34 -10.33 -9.17
C ILE A 166 -9.50 -11.13 -8.57
N THR A 167 -9.23 -12.39 -8.25
CA THR A 167 -10.13 -13.26 -7.47
C THR A 167 -9.38 -13.85 -6.28
N ASP A 168 -10.08 -14.30 -5.26
CA ASP A 168 -9.49 -15.16 -4.23
C ASP A 168 -9.36 -16.61 -4.72
N THR A 169 -8.91 -17.50 -3.83
CA THR A 169 -8.79 -18.93 -4.14
C THR A 169 -10.14 -19.62 -4.38
N ALA A 170 -11.21 -19.19 -3.71
CA ALA A 170 -12.58 -19.70 -3.86
C ALA A 170 -13.29 -19.18 -5.13
N GLY A 171 -12.75 -18.15 -5.77
CA GLY A 171 -13.28 -17.55 -6.99
C GLY A 171 -14.08 -16.26 -6.78
N ASN A 172 -14.16 -15.69 -5.58
CA ASN A 172 -14.88 -14.42 -5.42
C ASN A 172 -14.06 -13.27 -6.03
N ALA A 173 -14.74 -12.44 -6.82
CA ALA A 173 -14.09 -11.36 -7.55
C ALA A 173 -13.93 -10.10 -6.69
N LEU A 174 -12.73 -9.52 -6.73
CA LEU A 174 -12.45 -8.17 -6.24
C LEU A 174 -13.42 -7.18 -6.89
N SER A 175 -14.02 -6.30 -6.08
CA SER A 175 -14.72 -5.11 -6.57
C SER A 175 -13.71 -4.07 -7.09
N THR A 176 -14.09 -3.26 -8.09
CA THR A 176 -13.18 -2.24 -8.65
C THR A 176 -12.44 -1.45 -7.57
N PHE A 177 -11.12 -1.36 -7.71
CA PHE A 177 -10.24 -0.60 -6.83
C PHE A 177 -9.42 0.40 -7.64
N THR A 178 -9.30 1.62 -7.12
CA THR A 178 -8.44 2.66 -7.68
C THR A 178 -7.58 3.29 -6.59
N SER A 179 -6.36 3.67 -6.97
CA SER A 179 -5.46 4.45 -6.12
C SER A 179 -4.58 5.32 -6.99
N LYS A 180 -4.11 6.46 -6.48
CA LYS A 180 -3.23 7.35 -7.22
C LYS A 180 -2.06 7.85 -6.40
N PHE A 181 -0.97 8.19 -7.06
CA PHE A 181 0.18 8.85 -6.46
C PHE A 181 0.79 9.87 -7.42
N LYS A 182 1.46 10.89 -6.88
CA LYS A 182 2.18 11.89 -7.66
C LYS A 182 3.68 11.67 -7.54
N VAL A 183 4.38 11.78 -8.65
CA VAL A 183 5.85 11.75 -8.66
C VAL A 183 6.38 13.16 -8.58
N ASP A 184 7.27 13.39 -7.62
CA ASP A 184 8.02 14.63 -7.49
C ASP A 184 9.47 14.31 -7.15
N ASN A 185 10.37 14.70 -8.04
CA ASN A 185 11.83 14.57 -7.91
C ASN A 185 12.50 15.95 -7.82
N THR A 186 11.71 17.02 -7.69
CA THR A 186 12.20 18.39 -7.61
C THR A 186 12.70 18.63 -6.19
N LYS A 187 13.94 19.09 -6.05
CA LYS A 187 14.48 19.44 -4.73
C LYS A 187 14.05 20.86 -4.37
N PRO A 188 13.79 21.15 -3.09
CA PRO A 188 13.59 22.51 -2.65
C PRO A 188 14.88 23.32 -2.89
N THR A 189 14.76 24.50 -3.50
CA THR A 189 15.87 25.44 -3.70
C THR A 189 15.59 26.75 -2.96
N VAL A 190 16.62 27.46 -2.53
CA VAL A 190 16.44 28.77 -1.89
C VAL A 190 16.16 29.82 -2.95
N THR A 191 15.02 30.51 -2.86
CA THR A 191 14.60 31.59 -3.76
C THR A 191 14.96 32.97 -3.21
N SER A 192 15.00 33.12 -1.90
CA SER A 192 15.49 34.33 -1.24
C SER A 192 16.01 34.03 0.15
N VAL A 193 16.97 34.85 0.59
CA VAL A 193 17.45 34.88 1.96
C VAL A 193 17.46 36.32 2.45
N ASN A 194 17.06 36.51 3.69
CA ASN A 194 17.03 37.80 4.34
C ASN A 194 17.68 37.63 5.73
N PRO A 195 18.83 38.26 6.06
CA PRO A 195 19.56 39.23 5.24
C PRO A 195 20.00 38.66 3.90
N ALA A 196 19.98 39.50 2.86
CA ALA A 196 20.47 39.10 1.55
C ALA A 196 21.94 38.67 1.66
N ASN A 197 22.35 37.74 0.79
CA ASN A 197 23.72 37.24 0.80
C ASN A 197 24.72 38.41 0.64
N ASN A 198 25.77 38.42 1.46
CA ASN A 198 26.78 39.48 1.57
C ASN A 198 26.26 40.84 2.05
N LYS A 199 25.02 40.93 2.56
CA LYS A 199 24.47 42.21 3.03
C LYS A 199 25.09 42.61 4.37
N VAL A 200 25.44 43.90 4.48
CA VAL A 200 25.71 44.55 5.75
C VAL A 200 24.40 45.02 6.37
N ILE A 201 24.13 44.63 7.62
CA ILE A 201 22.92 45.00 8.37
C ILE A 201 23.26 45.84 9.59
N ASN A 202 22.36 46.77 9.93
CA ASN A 202 22.51 47.65 11.09
C ASN A 202 21.84 47.11 12.35
N MET A 203 20.98 46.09 12.22
CA MET A 203 20.22 45.51 13.33
C MET A 203 20.90 44.23 13.83
N ALA A 204 21.40 44.26 15.05
CA ALA A 204 22.08 43.12 15.67
C ALA A 204 21.12 42.01 16.17
N ASN A 205 19.80 42.23 16.24
CA ASN A 205 18.82 41.22 16.69
C ASN A 205 17.89 40.72 15.57
N ARG A 206 18.44 40.49 14.39
CA ARG A 206 17.61 40.26 13.20
C ARG A 206 17.37 38.77 12.93
N ALA A 207 16.11 38.36 12.80
CA ALA A 207 15.78 37.00 12.37
C ALA A 207 16.22 36.76 10.91
N ILE A 208 16.79 35.59 10.64
CA ILE A 208 17.18 35.16 9.30
C ILE A 208 15.99 34.42 8.70
N VAL A 209 15.51 34.88 7.55
CA VAL A 209 14.36 34.32 6.85
C VAL A 209 14.83 33.78 5.51
N ILE A 210 14.66 32.48 5.29
CA ILE A 210 15.05 31.78 4.07
C ILE A 210 13.77 31.28 3.41
N THR A 211 13.52 31.70 2.18
CA THR A 211 12.35 31.29 1.39
C THR A 211 12.80 30.27 0.33
N PHE A 212 11.98 29.24 0.13
CA PHE A 212 12.27 28.14 -0.77
C PHE A 212 11.31 28.14 -1.98
N SER A 213 11.65 27.37 -3.01
CA SER A 213 10.84 27.17 -4.22
C SER A 213 9.48 26.55 -3.93
N GLU A 214 9.41 25.74 -2.87
CA GLU A 214 8.26 24.90 -2.52
C GLU A 214 8.10 24.76 -1.00
N ASN A 215 7.02 24.09 -0.58
CA ASN A 215 6.78 23.84 0.84
C ASN A 215 7.80 22.85 1.37
N ILE A 216 8.35 23.15 2.55
CA ILE A 216 9.44 22.39 3.14
C ILE A 216 9.02 21.69 4.43
N LYS A 217 9.83 20.72 4.85
CA LYS A 217 9.76 19.99 6.12
C LYS A 217 11.16 19.83 6.69
N ALA A 218 11.22 19.61 8.00
CA ALA A 218 12.47 19.23 8.66
C ALA A 218 12.95 17.89 8.10
N GLY A 219 14.17 17.86 7.56
CA GLY A 219 14.82 16.64 7.13
C GLY A 219 15.60 15.97 8.26
N SER A 220 16.27 14.85 7.95
CA SER A 220 17.06 14.08 8.93
C SER A 220 18.21 14.87 9.56
N ALA A 221 18.75 15.87 8.86
CA ALA A 221 19.83 16.73 9.35
C ALA A 221 19.36 18.12 9.80
N PHE A 222 18.08 18.30 10.14
CA PHE A 222 17.52 19.62 10.52
C PHE A 222 18.21 20.24 11.74
N SER A 223 18.63 19.40 12.70
CA SER A 223 19.41 19.82 13.87
C SER A 223 20.78 20.39 13.49
N SER A 224 21.37 19.97 12.37
CA SER A 224 22.69 20.38 11.87
C SER A 224 22.69 21.73 11.13
N ILE A 225 21.53 22.37 10.94
CA ILE A 225 21.44 23.77 10.47
C ILE A 225 22.14 24.67 11.47
N LYS A 226 23.08 25.50 11.02
CA LYS A 226 23.90 26.36 11.88
C LYS A 226 24.11 27.76 11.30
N VAL A 227 24.39 28.69 12.19
CA VAL A 227 24.94 30.02 11.88
C VAL A 227 26.23 30.15 12.67
N THR A 228 27.35 30.48 12.03
CA THR A 228 28.66 30.60 12.69
C THR A 228 29.28 31.97 12.46
N ASN A 229 30.05 32.46 13.44
CA ASN A 229 30.91 33.63 13.26
C ASN A 229 32.18 33.26 12.44
N PRO A 230 33.10 34.22 12.16
CA PRO A 230 34.34 33.94 11.43
C PRO A 230 35.26 32.93 12.12
N ASP A 231 35.24 32.86 13.45
CA ASP A 231 36.03 31.90 14.24
C ASP A 231 35.42 30.49 14.29
N GLY A 232 34.32 30.26 13.57
CA GLY A 232 33.62 28.98 13.54
C GLY A 232 32.71 28.71 14.74
N VAL A 233 32.58 29.66 15.67
CA VAL A 233 31.72 29.56 16.85
C VAL A 233 30.26 29.63 16.41
N SER A 234 29.47 28.62 16.80
CA SER A 234 28.04 28.56 16.50
C SER A 234 27.25 29.58 17.32
N VAL A 235 26.36 30.30 16.66
CA VAL A 235 25.32 31.12 17.27
C VAL A 235 24.36 30.21 18.04
N LYS A 236 24.30 30.40 19.36
CA LYS A 236 23.40 29.68 20.26
C LYS A 236 22.81 30.64 21.31
N PRO A 237 21.55 30.43 21.73
CA PRO A 237 20.57 29.52 21.12
C PRO A 237 20.10 30.04 19.73
N LEU A 238 19.76 29.11 18.84
CA LEU A 238 19.26 29.38 17.50
C LEU A 238 17.95 28.59 17.28
N TYR A 239 16.82 29.28 17.37
CA TYR A 239 15.50 28.71 17.13
C TYR A 239 15.22 28.59 15.64
N LYS A 240 14.56 27.50 15.25
CA LYS A 240 14.28 27.16 13.84
C LYS A 240 12.79 26.94 13.69
N VAL A 241 12.14 27.70 12.82
CA VAL A 241 10.70 27.59 12.56
C VAL A 241 10.47 27.43 11.07
N ILE A 242 9.73 26.38 10.70
CA ILE A 242 9.25 26.18 9.32
C ILE A 242 7.79 26.63 9.24
N ASN A 243 7.47 27.45 8.25
CA ASN A 243 6.10 27.79 7.89
C ASN A 243 5.94 27.78 6.36
N GLY A 244 5.26 26.77 5.81
CA GLY A 244 5.09 26.61 4.37
C GLY A 244 6.44 26.53 3.63
N LYS A 245 6.76 27.57 2.85
CA LYS A 245 8.01 27.69 2.08
C LYS A 245 9.14 28.38 2.83
N THR A 246 8.97 28.73 4.09
CA THR A 246 9.91 29.61 4.80
C THR A 246 10.53 28.91 6.01
N LEU A 247 11.85 29.01 6.13
CA LEU A 247 12.61 28.71 7.34
C LEU A 247 13.04 30.02 8.00
N THR A 248 12.64 30.21 9.25
CA THR A 248 13.10 31.34 10.08
C THR A 248 14.08 30.84 11.13
N LEU A 249 15.27 31.44 11.17
CA LEU A 249 16.29 31.23 12.20
C LEU A 249 16.36 32.46 13.10
N THR A 250 16.07 32.28 14.39
CA THR A 250 16.04 33.38 15.37
C THR A 250 17.06 33.11 16.46
N ARG A 251 17.99 34.04 16.64
CA ARG A 251 18.90 34.05 17.79
C ARG A 251 18.18 34.67 19.00
N ASN A 252 18.38 34.12 20.20
CA ASN A 252 18.04 34.84 21.42
C ASN A 252 19.18 35.78 21.79
N GLY A 253 18.98 37.09 21.63
CA GLY A 253 20.00 38.13 21.85
C GLY A 253 20.70 38.57 20.56
N ASN A 254 21.72 39.42 20.73
CA ASN A 254 22.34 40.14 19.63
C ASN A 254 23.51 39.37 18.99
N TYR A 255 23.63 39.47 17.67
CA TYR A 255 24.89 39.23 16.94
C TYR A 255 25.94 40.27 17.37
N ILE A 256 27.22 39.90 17.31
CA ILE A 256 28.34 40.77 17.65
C ILE A 256 28.63 41.67 16.44
N ASN A 257 28.62 42.98 16.65
CA ASN A 257 28.91 43.98 15.62
C ASN A 257 30.27 43.75 14.95
N GLY A 258 30.36 44.08 13.67
CA GLY A 258 31.57 43.89 12.86
C GLY A 258 31.82 42.48 12.34
N LEU A 259 31.12 41.46 12.85
CA LEU A 259 31.35 40.09 12.41
C LEU A 259 30.54 39.72 11.17
N THR A 260 31.14 38.83 10.36
CA THR A 260 30.46 38.16 9.26
C THR A 260 29.97 36.78 9.71
N TYR A 261 28.67 36.57 9.64
CA TYR A 261 28.02 35.32 10.01
C TYR A 261 27.71 34.48 8.79
N THR A 262 28.03 33.18 8.85
CA THR A 262 27.74 32.21 7.80
C THR A 262 26.60 31.29 8.21
N ILE A 263 25.54 31.26 7.43
CA ILE A 263 24.42 30.33 7.51
C ILE A 263 24.80 29.07 6.72
N THR A 264 24.55 27.88 7.28
CA THR A 264 24.74 26.60 6.59
C THR A 264 23.51 25.72 6.76
N LEU A 265 22.90 25.35 5.64
CA LEU A 265 21.91 24.27 5.54
C LEU A 265 22.61 23.06 4.89
N PRO A 266 22.97 22.00 5.64
CA PRO A 266 23.60 20.83 5.06
C PRO A 266 22.59 20.01 4.22
N THR A 267 23.09 19.17 3.32
CA THR A 267 22.25 18.18 2.61
C THR A 267 21.39 17.39 3.58
N GLY A 268 20.11 17.20 3.25
CA GLY A 268 19.17 16.46 4.10
C GLY A 268 18.65 17.23 5.32
N SER A 269 19.05 18.50 5.51
CA SER A 269 18.49 19.32 6.59
C SER A 269 17.06 19.77 6.32
N ILE A 270 16.72 19.96 5.06
CA ILE A 270 15.40 20.37 4.59
C ILE A 270 14.96 19.40 3.50
N THR A 271 13.72 18.94 3.56
CA THR A 271 13.09 18.11 2.52
C THR A 271 11.76 18.70 2.09
N ASP A 272 11.26 18.31 0.92
CA ASP A 272 9.87 18.60 0.51
C ASP A 272 8.88 17.53 1.04
N ALA A 273 7.65 17.52 0.50
CA ALA A 273 6.63 16.53 0.84
C ALA A 273 6.89 15.13 0.26
N ALA A 274 7.65 15.04 -0.83
CA ALA A 274 8.03 13.82 -1.53
C ALA A 274 9.27 13.15 -0.93
N GLY A 275 10.00 13.88 -0.08
CA GLY A 275 11.26 13.46 0.54
C GLY A 275 12.51 13.91 -0.22
N ASN A 276 12.40 14.78 -1.22
CA ASN A 276 13.57 15.34 -1.91
C ASN A 276 14.31 16.29 -0.97
N ALA A 277 15.58 15.99 -0.71
CA ALA A 277 16.42 16.79 0.16
C ALA A 277 17.07 17.97 -0.59
N ILE A 278 17.15 19.14 0.06
CA ILE A 278 17.99 20.24 -0.41
C ILE A 278 19.45 19.78 -0.52
N THR A 279 20.19 20.34 -1.47
CA THR A 279 21.66 20.28 -1.49
C THR A 279 22.25 21.20 -0.43
N THR A 280 23.54 21.09 -0.11
CA THR A 280 24.15 22.07 0.81
C THR A 280 23.95 23.49 0.30
N TYR A 281 23.43 24.37 1.17
CA TYR A 281 23.26 25.80 0.91
C TYR A 281 24.00 26.61 1.96
N THR A 282 24.67 27.67 1.52
CA THR A 282 25.33 28.63 2.40
C THR A 282 24.98 30.06 1.99
N SER A 283 24.92 30.94 2.98
CA SER A 283 24.79 32.38 2.78
C SER A 283 25.47 33.11 3.93
N LYS A 284 25.95 34.33 3.70
CA LYS A 284 26.59 35.14 4.73
C LYS A 284 26.00 36.54 4.83
N PHE A 285 26.09 37.14 5.99
CA PHE A 285 25.76 38.56 6.22
C PHE A 285 26.73 39.15 7.24
N THR A 286 26.89 40.46 7.23
CA THR A 286 27.79 41.18 8.14
C THR A 286 26.99 42.14 9.00
N THR A 287 27.21 42.15 10.30
CA THR A 287 26.69 43.21 11.17
C THR A 287 27.63 44.40 11.11
N ARG A 288 27.10 45.62 10.93
CA ARG A 288 27.93 46.83 10.83
C ARG A 288 28.74 47.06 12.12
N ASN A 289 29.93 47.66 12.00
CA ASN A 289 30.62 48.29 13.13
C ASN A 289 29.81 49.49 13.60
N THR A 290 29.53 49.57 14.90
CA THR A 290 29.03 50.80 15.53
C THR A 290 30.11 51.84 15.60
#